data_AF-A0A6B3AK98-F1
#
_entry.id   AF-A0A6B3AK98-F1
#
_cell.length_a   1.000
_cell.length_b   1.000
_cell.length_c   1.000
_cell.angle_alpha   90.00
_cell.angle_beta   90.00
_cell.angle_gamma   90.00
#
_symmetry.space_group_name_H-M   'P 1'
#
loop_
_entity.id
_entity.type
_entity.pdbx_description
1 polymer ?
#
loop_
_entity_poly.entity_id
_entity_poly.type
_entity_poly.pdbx_seq_one_letter_code
_entity_poly.pdbx_strand_id
1 'polypeptide(L)'
;VVLEIDGRPVTGFGCDGIVCATPTGSTAYAFSAGGPVVWPEVEALLMVPISAHALFAKPLVTSPDSVLAVEILPHVPPGVLWCDGRRTVELPTGARVEVRRGAVPVRLARLHHASFTDRLVAKFALPVSGWRGAPH
;
A
#
# COMPACT_ATOMS: atom_id res chain seq x y z
N VAL A 1 -0.27 7.72 -15.65
CA VAL A 1 -1.30 6.72 -15.27
C VAL A 1 -2.57 7.43 -14.86
N VAL A 2 -3.70 6.73 -14.86
CA VAL A 2 -4.95 7.19 -14.22
C VAL A 2 -5.27 6.25 -13.05
N LEU A 3 -5.66 6.84 -11.93
CA LEU A 3 -6.08 6.12 -10.72
C LEU A 3 -7.58 6.12 -10.62
N GLU A 4 -8.14 4.96 -10.28
CA GLU A 4 -9.55 4.74 -10.09
C GLU A 4 -9.82 4.00 -8.77
N ILE A 5 -10.96 4.34 -8.16
CA ILE A 5 -11.51 3.63 -7.01
C ILE A 5 -12.97 3.35 -7.32
N ASP A 6 -13.38 2.09 -7.18
CA ASP A 6 -14.77 1.65 -7.35
C ASP A 6 -15.38 2.08 -8.70
N GLY A 7 -14.58 1.97 -9.76
CA GLY A 7 -14.95 2.31 -11.14
C GLY A 7 -15.08 3.81 -11.41
N ARG A 8 -14.59 4.67 -10.52
CA ARG A 8 -14.59 6.13 -10.71
C ARG A 8 -13.17 6.69 -10.73
N PRO A 9 -12.83 7.57 -11.67
CA PRO A 9 -11.52 8.21 -11.72
C PRO A 9 -11.34 9.14 -10.52
N VAL A 10 -10.18 9.04 -9.89
CA VAL A 10 -9.78 9.91 -8.78
C VAL A 10 -8.85 11.01 -9.30
N THR A 11 -7.79 10.63 -10.02
CA THR A 11 -6.77 11.56 -10.52
C THR A 11 -5.88 10.88 -11.57
N GLY A 12 -5.21 11.68 -12.41
CA GLY A 12 -4.25 11.21 -13.40
C GLY A 12 -2.99 12.06 -13.40
N PHE A 13 -1.83 11.42 -13.50
CA PHE A 13 -0.53 12.08 -13.45
C PHE A 13 0.62 11.19 -13.97
N GLY A 14 1.78 11.82 -14.17
CA GLY A 14 3.07 11.12 -14.27
C GLY A 14 3.62 10.77 -12.89
N CYS A 15 4.22 9.60 -12.75
CA CYS A 15 4.82 9.10 -11.51
C CYS A 15 5.81 7.98 -11.84
N ASP A 16 6.67 7.65 -10.89
CA ASP A 16 7.56 6.49 -11.03
C ASP A 16 6.79 5.17 -10.91
N GLY A 17 5.66 5.18 -10.19
CA GLY A 17 4.78 4.05 -10.04
C GLY A 17 3.73 4.25 -8.96
N ILE A 18 2.94 3.21 -8.70
CA ILE A 18 1.89 3.19 -7.67
C ILE A 18 2.07 1.94 -6.83
N VAL A 19 2.10 2.09 -5.50
CA VAL A 19 2.07 0.96 -4.56
C VAL A 19 0.63 0.73 -4.12
N CYS A 20 0.09 -0.45 -4.43
CA CYS A 20 -1.12 -0.94 -3.77
C CYS A 20 -0.72 -1.90 -2.65
N ALA A 21 -1.15 -1.63 -1.42
CA ALA A 21 -0.68 -2.38 -0.25
C ALA A 21 -1.82 -2.82 0.66
N THR A 22 -1.60 -3.95 1.34
CA THR A 22 -2.38 -4.34 2.52
C THR A 22 -1.87 -3.59 3.76
N PRO A 23 -2.60 -3.62 4.89
CA PRO A 23 -2.14 -3.05 6.15
C PRO A 23 -0.81 -3.66 6.63
N THR A 24 -0.60 -4.95 6.40
CA THR A 24 0.70 -5.60 6.66
C THR A 24 1.82 -5.05 5.75
N GLY A 25 1.49 -4.74 4.49
CA GLY A 25 2.41 -4.12 3.54
C GLY A 25 2.66 -2.63 3.76
N SER A 26 1.90 -1.97 4.64
CA SER A 26 2.01 -0.53 4.88
C SER A 26 3.37 -0.13 5.45
N THR A 27 4.05 -1.05 6.16
CA THR A 27 5.38 -0.86 6.74
C THR A 27 6.53 -1.23 5.80
N ALA A 28 6.22 -1.68 4.58
CA ALA A 28 7.21 -2.05 3.57
C ALA A 28 7.40 -0.90 2.57
N TYR A 29 7.33 -1.16 1.27
CA TYR A 29 7.59 -0.14 0.27
C TYR A 29 6.58 1.01 0.29
N ALA A 30 5.34 0.75 0.72
CA ALA A 30 4.35 1.80 0.96
C ALA A 30 4.84 2.84 1.98
N PHE A 31 5.53 2.43 3.05
CA PHE A 31 6.15 3.36 4.02
C PHE A 31 7.25 4.20 3.36
N SER A 32 8.13 3.57 2.58
CA SER A 32 9.20 4.27 1.86
C SER A 32 8.66 5.29 0.85
N ALA A 33 7.50 5.01 0.25
CA ALA A 33 6.80 5.91 -0.66
C ALA A 33 6.00 7.03 0.04
N GLY A 34 6.05 7.12 1.38
CA GLY A 34 5.35 8.15 2.15
C GLY A 34 3.92 7.79 2.56
N GLY A 35 3.54 6.52 2.44
CA GLY A 35 2.28 5.98 2.94
C GLY A 35 2.22 5.88 4.47
N PRO A 36 1.01 5.85 5.07
CA PRO A 36 0.86 5.73 6.50
C PRO A 36 1.21 4.33 7.01
N VAL A 37 1.62 4.24 8.28
CA VAL A 37 1.66 2.96 9.01
C VAL A 37 0.24 2.61 9.44
N VAL A 38 -0.20 1.39 9.12
CA VAL A 38 -1.52 0.87 9.44
C VAL A 38 -1.34 -0.39 10.30
N TRP A 39 -2.14 -0.51 11.35
CA TRP A 39 -2.10 -1.69 12.22
C TRP A 39 -2.50 -2.94 11.41
N PRO A 40 -1.81 -4.08 11.58
CA PRO A 40 -2.11 -5.31 10.83
C PRO A 40 -3.53 -5.84 11.01
N GLU A 41 -4.19 -5.48 12.10
CA GLU A 41 -5.57 -5.88 12.43
C GLU A 41 -6.63 -5.04 11.70
N VAL A 42 -6.27 -3.88 11.13
CA VAL A 42 -7.19 -3.06 10.33
C VAL A 42 -7.48 -3.80 9.03
N GLU A 43 -8.72 -3.75 8.59
CA GLU A 43 -9.12 -4.20 7.26
C GLU A 43 -9.22 -2.99 6.33
N ALA A 44 -8.29 -2.86 5.39
CA ALA A 44 -8.25 -1.76 4.42
C ALA A 44 -7.37 -2.12 3.21
N LEU A 45 -7.46 -1.31 2.15
CA LEU A 45 -6.50 -1.31 1.05
C LEU A 45 -5.87 0.08 0.91
N LEU A 46 -4.57 0.14 0.64
CA LEU A 46 -3.82 1.38 0.48
C LEU A 46 -3.41 1.57 -0.98
N MET A 47 -3.48 2.81 -1.47
CA MET A 47 -2.92 3.26 -2.74
C MET A 47 -1.96 4.42 -2.49
N VAL A 48 -0.67 4.22 -2.79
CA VAL A 48 0.40 5.18 -2.49
C VAL A 48 1.16 5.51 -3.78
N PRO A 49 1.01 6.72 -4.32
CA PRO A 49 1.79 7.14 -5.49
C PRO A 49 3.28 7.31 -5.15
N ILE A 50 4.17 6.90 -6.06
CA ILE A 50 5.64 7.08 -5.94
C ILE A 50 6.07 8.27 -6.80
N SER A 51 6.66 9.29 -6.18
CA SER A 51 7.19 10.47 -6.88
C SER A 51 6.21 11.09 -7.89
N ALA A 52 4.92 11.15 -7.55
CA ALA A 52 3.90 11.64 -8.47
C ALA A 52 4.05 13.14 -8.73
N HIS A 53 4.10 13.51 -10.01
CA HIS A 53 4.15 14.90 -10.46
C HIS A 53 2.72 15.47 -10.54
N ALA A 54 2.13 15.70 -9.36
CA ALA A 54 0.78 16.23 -9.20
C ALA A 54 0.62 17.01 -7.89
N LEU A 55 -0.32 17.96 -7.85
CA LEU A 55 -0.65 18.68 -6.61
C LEU A 55 -1.34 17.77 -5.59
N PHE A 56 -2.21 16.88 -6.06
CA PHE A 56 -2.87 15.87 -5.24
C PHE A 56 -2.25 14.50 -5.49
N ALA A 57 -1.29 14.14 -4.63
CA ALA A 57 -0.58 12.87 -4.65
C ALA A 57 -0.58 12.20 -3.25
N LYS A 58 -1.66 12.40 -2.48
CA LYS A 58 -1.76 11.86 -1.12
C LYS A 58 -2.02 10.35 -1.14
N PRO A 59 -1.44 9.58 -0.20
CA PRO A 59 -1.84 8.20 0.03
C PRO A 59 -3.33 8.10 0.31
N LEU A 60 -4.00 7.12 -0.29
CA LEU A 60 -5.41 6.82 -0.07
C LEU A 60 -5.54 5.51 0.71
N VAL A 61 -6.43 5.51 1.70
CA VAL A 61 -6.83 4.31 2.46
C VAL A 61 -8.30 4.08 2.18
N THR A 62 -8.64 2.87 1.77
CA THR A 62 -9.97 2.51 1.26
C THR A 62 -10.54 1.31 1.99
N SER A 63 -11.84 1.07 1.78
CA SER A 63 -12.52 -0.12 2.28
C SER A 63 -11.80 -1.38 1.80
N PRO A 64 -11.78 -2.47 2.60
CA PRO A 64 -11.27 -3.75 2.14
C PRO A 64 -12.01 -4.29 0.90
N ASP A 65 -13.25 -3.88 0.68
CA ASP A 65 -14.10 -4.32 -0.43
C ASP A 65 -14.00 -3.41 -1.66
N SER A 66 -13.24 -2.30 -1.58
CA SER A 66 -13.03 -1.43 -2.72
C SER A 66 -12.17 -2.09 -3.79
N VAL A 67 -12.38 -1.69 -5.04
CA VAL A 67 -11.54 -2.05 -6.18
C VAL A 67 -10.67 -0.86 -6.53
N LEU A 68 -9.38 -1.04 -6.36
CA LEU A 68 -8.35 -0.10 -6.78
C LEU A 68 -7.97 -0.41 -8.22
N ALA A 69 -7.93 0.58 -9.10
CA ALA A 69 -7.44 0.37 -10.45
C ALA A 69 -6.42 1.42 -10.90
N VAL A 70 -5.45 0.96 -11.68
CA VAL A 70 -4.40 1.79 -12.29
C VAL A 70 -4.37 1.49 -13.78
N GLU A 71 -4.56 2.52 -14.60
CA GLU A 71 -4.49 2.42 -16.04
C GLU A 71 -3.20 3.04 -16.60
N ILE A 72 -2.50 2.28 -17.44
CA ILE A 72 -1.34 2.74 -18.19
C ILE A 72 -1.84 3.42 -19.46
N LEU A 73 -1.76 4.74 -19.50
CA LEU A 73 -2.24 5.54 -20.64
C LEU A 73 -1.49 5.18 -21.94
N PRO A 74 -2.16 5.25 -23.12
CA PRO A 74 -1.59 4.84 -24.41
C PRO A 74 -0.29 5.54 -24.85
N HIS A 75 -0.01 6.72 -24.32
CA HIS A 75 1.19 7.50 -24.64
C HIS A 75 2.32 7.33 -23.60
N VAL A 76 2.15 6.44 -22.62
CA VAL A 76 3.15 6.14 -21.59
C VAL A 76 3.88 4.84 -21.98
N PRO A 77 5.20 4.76 -21.75
CA PRO A 77 5.93 3.50 -21.90
C PRO A 77 5.29 2.35 -21.11
N PRO A 78 5.49 1.09 -21.54
CA PRO A 78 5.05 -0.07 -20.77
C PRO A 78 5.67 -0.07 -19.36
N GLY A 79 4.96 -0.69 -18.42
CA GLY A 79 5.37 -0.80 -17.03
C GLY A 79 5.57 -2.25 -16.62
N VAL A 80 5.87 -2.45 -15.33
CA VAL A 80 5.98 -3.78 -14.73
C VAL A 80 5.28 -3.79 -13.38
N LEU A 81 4.47 -4.82 -13.14
CA LEU A 81 3.86 -5.10 -11.83
C LEU A 81 4.79 -6.02 -11.03
N TRP A 82 5.05 -5.64 -9.78
CA TRP A 82 5.73 -6.49 -8.81
C TRP A 82 4.80 -6.85 -7.65
N CYS A 83 4.55 -8.14 -7.45
CA CYS A 83 3.80 -8.64 -6.30
C CYS A 83 4.77 -9.17 -5.24
N ASP A 84 4.70 -8.59 -4.04
CA ASP A 84 5.53 -8.89 -2.87
C ASP A 84 7.05 -8.85 -3.14
N GLY A 85 7.47 -8.00 -4.09
CA GLY A 85 8.87 -7.82 -4.46
C GLY A 85 9.52 -9.03 -5.14
N ARG A 86 8.73 -10.01 -5.63
CA ARG A 86 9.27 -11.22 -6.26
C ARG A 86 8.59 -11.60 -7.57
N ARG A 87 7.26 -11.64 -7.61
CA ARG A 87 6.52 -12.08 -8.79
C ARG A 87 6.32 -10.90 -9.73
N THR A 88 6.68 -11.06 -11.00
CA THR A 88 6.61 -9.98 -11.99
C THR A 88 5.61 -10.28 -13.09
N VAL A 89 4.97 -9.22 -13.59
CA VAL A 89 4.12 -9.25 -14.78
C VAL A 89 4.40 -8.00 -15.60
N GLU A 90 4.78 -8.18 -16.86
CA GLU A 90 4.91 -7.08 -17.82
C GLU A 90 3.54 -6.45 -18.07
N LEU A 91 3.49 -5.12 -18.05
CA LEU A 91 2.27 -4.36 -18.28
C LEU A 91 2.40 -3.60 -19.60
N PRO A 92 1.79 -4.06 -20.70
CA PRO A 92 1.81 -3.31 -21.94
C PRO A 92 1.11 -1.96 -21.79
N THR A 93 1.43 -1.05 -22.68
CA THR A 93 0.70 0.21 -22.81
C THR A 93 -0.80 -0.05 -23.03
N GLY A 94 -1.67 0.71 -22.35
CA GLY A 94 -3.11 0.46 -22.32
C GLY A 94 -3.57 -0.60 -21.31
N ALA A 95 -2.64 -1.24 -20.58
CA ALA A 95 -3.02 -2.21 -19.55
C ALA A 95 -3.74 -1.52 -18.38
N ARG A 96 -4.70 -2.27 -17.81
CA ARG A 96 -5.41 -1.93 -16.59
C ARG A 96 -5.08 -2.97 -15.52
N VAL A 97 -4.59 -2.50 -14.37
CA VAL A 97 -4.34 -3.34 -13.20
C VAL A 97 -5.45 -3.10 -12.19
N GLU A 98 -6.11 -4.18 -11.75
CA GLU A 98 -7.12 -4.13 -10.70
C GLU A 98 -6.63 -4.86 -9.46
N VAL A 99 -6.72 -4.19 -8.32
CA VAL A 99 -6.33 -4.70 -7.01
C VAL A 99 -7.55 -4.70 -6.10
N ARG A 100 -7.85 -5.88 -5.56
CA ARG A 100 -8.96 -6.14 -4.64
C ARG A 100 -8.53 -7.11 -3.56
N ARG A 101 -9.29 -7.18 -2.47
CA ARG A 101 -9.12 -8.20 -1.43
C ARG A 101 -9.14 -9.61 -2.04
N GLY A 102 -8.13 -10.40 -1.71
CA GLY A 102 -8.07 -11.81 -2.11
C GLY A 102 -9.11 -12.65 -1.36
N ALA A 103 -9.69 -13.63 -2.04
CA ALA A 103 -10.72 -14.50 -1.46
C ALA A 103 -10.20 -15.42 -0.34
N VAL A 104 -8.90 -15.74 -0.37
CA VAL A 104 -8.26 -16.62 0.60
C VAL A 104 -7.21 -15.80 1.37
N PRO A 105 -7.42 -15.52 2.67
CA PRO A 105 -6.44 -14.82 3.46
C PRO A 105 -5.24 -15.71 3.77
N VAL A 106 -4.06 -15.12 3.87
CA VAL A 106 -2.86 -15.81 4.37
C VAL A 106 -3.04 -16.07 5.87
N ARG A 107 -2.83 -17.33 6.31
CA ARG A 107 -2.83 -17.70 7.72
C ARG A 107 -1.42 -17.58 8.29
N LEU A 108 -1.24 -16.72 9.29
CA LEU A 108 0.04 -16.49 9.95
C LEU A 108 0.03 -17.10 11.35
N ALA A 109 0.94 -18.03 11.61
CA ALA A 109 1.17 -18.54 12.96
C ALA A 109 1.91 -17.48 13.80
N ARG A 110 1.36 -17.12 14.96
CA ARG A 110 2.01 -16.21 15.92
C ARG A 110 2.56 -17.01 17.09
N LEU A 111 3.88 -16.98 17.27
CA LEU A 111 4.59 -17.70 18.35
C LEU A 111 4.84 -16.82 19.58
N HIS A 112 4.86 -15.51 19.40
CA HIS A 112 5.06 -14.53 20.46
C HIS A 112 3.93 -13.49 20.41
N HIS A 113 3.40 -13.14 21.59
CA HIS A 113 2.27 -12.21 21.75
C HIS A 113 2.68 -10.73 21.80
N ALA A 114 3.90 -10.38 21.36
CA ALA A 114 4.32 -8.98 21.31
C ALA A 114 3.36 -8.17 20.43
N SER A 115 2.89 -7.04 20.95
CA SER A 115 1.97 -6.17 20.24
C SER A 115 2.63 -5.64 18.95
N PHE A 116 1.82 -5.24 17.97
CA PHE A 116 2.38 -4.55 16.81
C PHE A 116 3.08 -3.26 17.19
N THR A 117 2.56 -2.54 18.20
CA THR A 117 3.17 -1.32 18.74
C THR A 117 4.60 -1.56 19.21
N ASP A 118 4.84 -2.60 20.00
CA ASP A 118 6.20 -2.92 20.50
C ASP A 118 7.15 -3.25 19.35
N ARG A 119 6.66 -4.01 18.36
CA ARG A 119 7.44 -4.34 17.15
C ARG A 119 7.78 -3.11 16.34
N LEU A 120 6.84 -2.17 16.19
CA LEU A 120 7.06 -0.92 15.47
C LEU A 120 8.09 -0.04 16.17
N VAL A 121 7.94 0.15 17.49
CA VAL A 121 8.88 0.92 18.32
C VAL A 121 10.28 0.31 18.24
N ALA A 122 10.41 -1.01 18.41
CA ALA A 122 11.70 -1.69 18.34
C ALA A 122 12.33 -1.60 16.94
N LYS A 123 11.54 -1.73 15.87
CA LYS A 123 12.03 -1.72 14.49
C LYS A 123 12.52 -0.34 14.05
N PHE A 124 11.84 0.73 14.48
CA PHE A 124 12.15 2.11 14.08
C PHE A 124 12.85 2.93 15.17
N ALA A 125 13.19 2.30 16.30
CA ALA A 125 13.79 2.96 17.47
C ALA A 125 13.00 4.22 17.90
N LEU A 126 11.67 4.12 17.94
CA LEU A 126 10.81 5.27 18.24
C LEU A 126 11.00 5.72 19.69
N PRO A 127 11.09 7.03 19.95
CA PRO A 127 11.23 7.55 21.31
C PRO A 127 9.92 7.36 22.09
N VAL A 128 9.99 6.64 23.21
CA VAL A 128 8.84 6.39 24.10
C VAL A 128 9.08 6.92 25.53
N SER A 129 10.12 7.72 25.72
CA SER A 129 10.45 8.31 27.01
C SER A 129 9.29 9.16 27.56
N GLY A 130 8.97 8.99 28.84
CA GLY A 130 7.88 9.71 29.51
C GLY A 130 6.53 8.99 29.50
N TRP A 131 6.39 7.86 28.79
CA TRP A 131 5.20 7.00 28.94
C TRP A 131 5.19 6.32 30.31
N ARG A 132 4.01 6.28 30.97
CA ARG A 132 3.84 5.80 32.35
C ARG A 132 2.96 4.56 32.48
N GLY A 133 2.60 3.92 31.36
CA GLY A 133 1.84 2.68 31.40
C GLY A 133 2.70 1.50 31.88
N ALA A 134 2.05 0.50 32.48
CA ALA A 134 2.70 -0.77 32.74
C ALA A 134 2.74 -1.57 31.41
N PRO A 135 3.88 -2.15 31.01
CA PRO A 135 3.87 -3.15 29.96
C PRO A 135 3.02 -4.35 30.43
N HIS A 136 2.06 -4.76 29.60
CA HIS A 136 1.20 -5.93 29.83
C HIS A 136 1.89 -7.21 29.39
#